data_AF-A0A1I5CA12-F1
#
_entry.id   AF-A0A1I5CA12-F1
#
_cell.length_a   1.000
_cell.length_b   1.000
_cell.length_c   1.000
_cell.angle_alpha   90.00
_cell.angle_beta   90.00
_cell.angle_gamma   90.00
#
_symmetry.space_group_name_H-M   'P 1'
#
loop_
_entity.id
_entity.type
_entity.pdbx_description
1 polymer ?
#
loop_
_entity_poly.entity_id
_entity_poly.type
_entity_poly.pdbx_seq_one_letter_code
_entity_poly.pdbx_strand_id
1 'polypeptide(L)'
;MTGPAEEPALLLTRRAARLRAHAGQWALPGGRLDDGETPVGAALRELAEEVGMVRGPGDVLGLLDDYVTRSGYVMTPVVVWAGETGELAPAEAEVAAVHRVPLADLDVDPVLEAIPESDAPVIRLPLLGGWLHAPTAAVVYQFCQVACRGRHTRVAHLEAPVFAWR
;
A
#
# COMPACT_ATOMS: atom_id res chain seq x y z
N MET A 1 -1.62 11.78 -20.89
CA MET A 1 -1.96 10.52 -21.58
C MET A 1 -2.77 9.69 -20.61
N THR A 2 -4.08 9.62 -20.83
CA THR A 2 -5.03 8.78 -20.11
C THR A 2 -4.91 7.35 -20.66
N GLY A 3 -4.46 6.40 -19.84
CA GLY A 3 -4.51 4.97 -20.19
C GLY A 3 -5.96 4.48 -20.31
N PRO A 4 -6.23 3.38 -21.04
CA PRO A 4 -7.59 2.87 -21.21
C PRO A 4 -8.17 2.41 -19.87
N ALA A 5 -9.49 2.48 -19.75
CA ALA A 5 -10.25 2.17 -18.54
C ALA A 5 -10.28 0.68 -18.14
N GLU A 6 -9.47 -0.20 -18.74
CA GLU A 6 -9.72 -1.65 -18.76
C GLU A 6 -8.68 -2.53 -18.05
N GLU A 7 -7.53 -2.01 -17.61
CA GLU A 7 -6.53 -2.83 -16.92
C GLU A 7 -6.71 -2.77 -15.39
N PRO A 8 -6.66 -3.93 -14.69
CA PRO A 8 -6.78 -3.97 -13.24
C PRO A 8 -5.58 -3.26 -12.62
N ALA A 9 -5.83 -2.45 -11.59
CA ALA A 9 -4.85 -1.55 -11.00
C ALA A 9 -5.02 -1.46 -9.48
N LEU A 10 -3.97 -1.04 -8.79
CA LEU A 10 -4.03 -0.62 -7.40
C LEU A 10 -3.96 0.91 -7.30
N LEU A 11 -4.62 1.46 -6.29
CA LEU A 11 -4.48 2.87 -5.93
C LEU A 11 -3.25 3.03 -5.03
N LEU A 12 -2.33 3.90 -5.45
CA LEU A 12 -1.23 4.36 -4.62
C LEU A 12 -1.30 5.88 -4.47
N THR A 13 -1.03 6.36 -3.26
CA THR A 13 -0.90 7.78 -2.97
C THR A 13 0.57 8.17 -2.98
N ARG A 14 0.86 9.39 -3.42
CA ARG A 14 2.16 10.02 -3.25
C ARG A 14 2.06 11.04 -2.11
N ARG A 15 2.80 10.83 -1.04
CA ARG A 15 2.75 11.71 0.14
C ARG A 15 3.20 13.13 -0.20
N ALA A 16 2.48 14.14 0.31
CA ALA A 16 2.82 15.55 0.10
C ALA A 16 4.25 15.87 0.56
N ALA A 17 4.99 16.62 -0.26
CA ALA A 17 6.40 16.94 -0.01
C ALA A 17 6.63 17.75 1.28
N ARG A 18 5.58 18.39 1.80
CA ARG A 18 5.57 19.21 3.01
C ARG A 18 5.46 18.41 4.32
N LEU A 19 5.24 17.09 4.24
CA LEU A 19 5.17 16.24 5.43
C LEU A 19 6.56 15.98 5.99
N ARG A 20 6.70 16.07 7.33
CA ARG A 20 7.98 15.97 8.06
C ARG A 20 8.66 14.59 7.93
N ALA A 21 7.91 13.56 7.52
CA ALA A 21 8.39 12.20 7.28
C ALA A 21 7.88 11.67 5.93
N HIS A 22 8.73 10.91 5.23
CA HIS A 22 8.37 10.16 4.01
C HIS A 22 7.86 11.00 2.82
N ALA A 23 8.31 12.25 2.70
CA ALA A 23 7.96 13.15 1.60
C ALA A 23 8.20 12.50 0.22
N GLY A 24 7.16 12.48 -0.63
CA GLY A 24 7.23 11.96 -1.99
C GLY A 24 7.27 10.43 -2.12
N GLN A 25 7.21 9.68 -1.01
CA GLN A 25 7.13 8.21 -1.03
C GLN A 25 5.75 7.74 -1.48
N TRP A 26 5.74 6.57 -2.12
CA TRP A 26 4.55 5.84 -2.53
C TRP A 26 3.97 5.05 -1.35
N ALA A 27 2.68 5.20 -1.11
CA ALA A 27 1.96 4.50 -0.06
C ALA A 27 0.62 3.97 -0.58
N LEU A 28 0.08 2.97 0.11
CA LEU A 28 -1.34 2.65 -0.01
C LEU A 28 -2.13 3.66 0.85
N PRO A 29 -3.40 3.96 0.51
CA PRO A 29 -4.25 4.75 1.39
C PRO A 29 -4.38 4.09 2.75
N GLY A 30 -4.37 4.89 3.82
CA GLY A 30 -4.55 4.38 5.16
C GLY A 30 -3.93 5.25 6.25
N GLY A 31 -4.39 5.00 7.48
CA GLY A 31 -3.95 5.74 8.64
C GLY A 31 -4.16 4.94 9.93
N ARG A 32 -4.28 5.66 11.04
CA ARG A 32 -4.39 5.04 12.37
C ARG A 32 -5.82 4.64 12.66
N LEU A 33 -5.97 3.62 13.50
CA LEU A 33 -7.24 3.28 14.12
C LEU A 33 -7.64 4.38 15.10
N ASP A 34 -8.89 4.81 15.02
CA ASP A 34 -9.53 5.59 16.08
C ASP A 34 -10.05 4.67 17.21
N ASP A 35 -10.34 5.26 18.37
CA ASP A 35 -10.79 4.52 19.55
C ASP A 35 -12.09 3.74 19.26
N GLY A 36 -12.02 2.42 19.43
CA GLY A 36 -13.15 1.50 19.19
C GLY A 36 -13.38 1.14 17.72
N GLU A 37 -12.51 1.60 16.81
CA GLU A 37 -12.59 1.31 15.39
C GLU A 37 -12.01 -0.09 15.07
N THR A 38 -12.56 -0.73 14.03
CA THR A 38 -11.99 -1.97 13.48
C THR A 38 -11.00 -1.66 12.35
N PRO A 39 -10.02 -2.54 12.04
CA PRO A 39 -9.10 -2.32 10.91
C PRO A 39 -9.83 -2.07 9.58
N VAL A 40 -10.93 -2.77 9.33
CA VAL A 40 -11.76 -2.58 8.14
C VAL A 40 -12.45 -1.21 8.16
N GLY A 41 -12.99 -0.79 9.31
CA GLY A 41 -13.60 0.53 9.48
C GLY A 41 -12.61 1.65 9.17
N ALA A 42 -11.42 1.58 9.75
CA ALA A 42 -10.35 2.55 9.53
C ALA A 42 -9.94 2.59 8.06
N ALA A 43 -9.72 1.44 7.42
CA ALA A 43 -9.33 1.41 6.01
C ALA A 43 -10.38 2.06 5.09
N LEU A 44 -11.67 1.85 5.34
CA LEU A 44 -12.74 2.46 4.55
C LEU A 44 -12.87 3.96 4.82
N ARG A 45 -12.71 4.40 6.07
CA ARG A 45 -12.68 5.82 6.44
C ARG A 45 -11.50 6.54 5.78
N GLU A 46 -10.30 6.02 5.94
CA GLU A 46 -9.06 6.59 5.37
C GLU A 46 -9.10 6.60 3.84
N LEU A 47 -9.68 5.57 3.20
CA LEU A 47 -9.91 5.58 1.75
C LEU A 47 -10.84 6.73 1.34
N ALA A 48 -11.89 7.01 2.10
CA ALA A 48 -12.76 8.14 1.83
C ALA A 48 -12.06 9.48 2.09
N GLU A 49 -11.31 9.60 3.18
CA GLU A 49 -10.63 10.83 3.59
C GLU A 49 -9.47 11.19 2.67
N GLU A 50 -8.59 10.23 2.35
CA GLU A 50 -7.36 10.49 1.60
C GLU A 50 -7.57 10.58 0.08
N VAL A 51 -8.50 9.80 -0.48
CA VAL A 51 -8.70 9.70 -1.94
C VAL A 51 -10.11 10.04 -2.41
N GLY A 52 -11.02 10.39 -1.50
CA GLY A 52 -12.41 10.75 -1.83
C GLY A 52 -13.28 9.56 -2.22
N MET A 53 -12.82 8.32 -2.00
CA MET A 53 -13.52 7.12 -2.45
C MET A 53 -14.29 6.47 -1.30
N VAL A 54 -15.62 6.59 -1.36
CA VAL A 54 -16.52 5.95 -0.38
C VAL A 54 -16.83 4.52 -0.80
N ARG A 55 -16.45 3.54 0.02
CA ARG A 55 -16.80 2.12 -0.13
C ARG A 55 -17.42 1.58 1.15
N GLY A 56 -18.19 0.50 1.02
CA GLY A 56 -18.87 -0.14 2.14
C GLY A 56 -18.23 -1.48 2.53
N PRO A 57 -18.67 -2.07 3.65
CA PRO A 57 -18.20 -3.40 4.07
C PRO A 57 -18.42 -4.51 3.03
N GLY A 58 -19.43 -4.37 2.15
CA GLY A 58 -19.69 -5.32 1.07
C GLY A 58 -18.66 -5.28 -0.07
N ASP A 59 -17.85 -4.22 -0.15
CA ASP A 59 -16.77 -4.10 -1.13
C ASP A 59 -15.45 -4.70 -0.62
N VAL A 60 -15.40 -5.13 0.65
CA VAL A 60 -14.20 -5.70 1.26
C VAL A 60 -14.05 -7.16 0.82
N LEU A 61 -12.95 -7.45 0.14
CA LEU A 61 -12.64 -8.79 -0.38
C LEU A 61 -11.94 -9.67 0.66
N GLY A 62 -11.24 -9.06 1.62
CA GLY A 62 -10.55 -9.78 2.68
C GLY A 62 -9.40 -8.98 3.29
N LEU A 63 -8.65 -9.66 4.14
CA LEU A 63 -7.44 -9.14 4.80
C LEU A 63 -6.20 -9.88 4.29
N LEU A 64 -5.08 -9.18 4.23
CA LEU A 64 -3.76 -9.77 4.07
C LEU A 64 -3.09 -9.96 5.43
N ASP A 65 -1.86 -10.48 5.46
CA ASP A 65 -1.14 -10.61 6.73
C ASP A 65 -0.83 -9.24 7.32
N ASP A 66 -0.85 -9.16 8.65
CA ASP A 66 -0.27 -8.03 9.35
C ASP A 66 1.22 -7.87 9.01
N TYR A 67 1.63 -6.62 8.81
CA TYR A 67 3.03 -6.25 8.68
C TYR A 67 3.47 -5.42 9.89
N VAL A 68 4.44 -5.93 10.65
CA VAL A 68 4.94 -5.26 11.86
C VAL A 68 6.18 -4.44 11.50
N THR A 69 6.14 -3.13 11.73
CA THR A 69 7.29 -2.25 11.52
C THR A 69 8.26 -2.33 12.70
N ARG A 70 9.54 -2.03 12.47
CA ARG A 70 10.53 -1.91 13.57
C ARG A 70 10.20 -0.81 14.57
N SER A 71 9.44 0.20 14.16
CA SER A 71 8.92 1.25 15.04
C SER A 71 7.76 0.80 15.94
N GLY A 72 7.32 -0.45 15.83
CA GLY A 72 6.32 -1.07 16.69
C GLY A 72 4.88 -0.91 16.23
N TYR A 73 4.64 -0.40 15.01
CA TYR A 73 3.31 -0.35 14.43
C TYR A 73 2.94 -1.70 13.80
N VAL A 74 1.69 -2.10 13.96
CA VAL A 74 1.10 -3.23 13.24
C VAL A 74 0.22 -2.65 12.15
N MET A 75 0.52 -2.98 10.90
CA MET A 75 -0.28 -2.57 9.74
C MET A 75 -1.11 -3.76 9.28
N THR A 76 -2.44 -3.64 9.36
CA THR A 76 -3.38 -4.66 8.89
C THR A 76 -3.91 -4.27 7.50
N PRO A 77 -3.47 -4.92 6.40
CA PRO A 77 -3.88 -4.53 5.06
C PRO A 77 -5.27 -5.07 4.73
N VAL A 78 -6.16 -4.17 4.31
CA VAL A 78 -7.54 -4.48 3.91
C VAL A 78 -7.64 -4.38 2.39
N VAL A 79 -8.13 -5.45 1.74
CA VAL A 79 -8.35 -5.47 0.29
C VAL A 79 -9.78 -5.04 0.01
N VAL A 80 -9.93 -3.91 -0.68
CA VAL A 80 -11.24 -3.34 -1.05
C VAL A 80 -11.37 -3.33 -2.57
N TRP A 81 -12.49 -3.83 -3.07
CA TRP A 81 -12.85 -3.70 -4.47
C TRP A 81 -13.22 -2.26 -4.79
N ALA A 82 -12.33 -1.58 -5.52
CA ALA A 82 -12.56 -0.20 -5.90
C ALA A 82 -13.64 -0.05 -6.98
N GLY A 83 -13.93 -1.07 -7.80
CA GLY A 83 -14.86 -0.94 -8.93
C GLY A 83 -14.46 0.21 -9.87
N GLU A 84 -15.46 0.88 -10.45
CA GLU A 84 -15.23 2.12 -11.20
C GLU A 84 -14.83 3.25 -10.24
N THR A 85 -13.67 3.85 -10.48
CA THR A 85 -13.08 4.83 -9.54
C THR A 85 -13.68 6.22 -9.66
N GLY A 86 -14.28 6.57 -10.80
CA GLY A 86 -14.70 7.95 -11.09
C GLY A 86 -13.56 8.95 -11.01
N GLU A 87 -13.89 10.21 -10.70
CA GLU A 87 -12.92 11.23 -10.32
C GLU A 87 -12.48 11.04 -8.86
N LEU A 88 -11.17 10.93 -8.64
CA LEU A 88 -10.58 10.81 -7.30
C LEU A 88 -10.27 12.20 -6.75
N ALA A 89 -10.52 12.41 -5.46
CA ALA A 89 -10.30 13.69 -4.78
C ALA A 89 -9.22 13.52 -3.69
N PRO A 90 -7.92 13.74 -4.02
CA PRO A 90 -6.87 13.67 -3.01
C PRO A 90 -7.07 14.71 -1.91
N ALA A 91 -6.90 14.30 -0.65
CA ALA A 91 -6.72 15.25 0.44
C ALA A 91 -5.36 15.94 0.29
N GLU A 92 -5.33 17.11 -0.37
CA GLU A 92 -4.10 17.89 -0.65
C GLU A 92 -3.24 18.18 0.59
N ALA A 93 -3.83 18.03 1.78
CA ALA A 93 -3.11 18.16 3.03
C ALA A 93 -2.02 17.10 3.23
N GLU A 94 -2.29 15.87 2.79
CA GLU A 94 -1.52 14.68 3.10
C GLU A 94 -1.10 13.91 1.83
N VAL A 95 -1.93 14.00 0.78
CA VAL A 95 -1.76 13.32 -0.50
C VAL A 95 -1.49 14.35 -1.60
N ALA A 96 -0.30 14.28 -2.20
CA ALA A 96 0.05 15.11 -3.36
C ALA A 96 -0.71 14.69 -4.63
N ALA A 97 -0.90 13.38 -4.79
CA ALA A 97 -1.55 12.79 -5.94
C ALA A 97 -2.00 11.36 -5.62
N VAL A 98 -3.12 10.94 -6.22
CA VAL A 98 -3.55 9.54 -6.28
C VAL A 98 -3.24 9.00 -7.66
N HIS A 99 -2.64 7.82 -7.72
CA HIS A 99 -2.28 7.16 -8.96
C HIS A 99 -2.96 5.80 -9.03
N ARG A 100 -3.56 5.52 -10.19
CA ARG A 100 -3.92 4.17 -10.59
C ARG A 100 -2.69 3.53 -11.20
N VAL A 101 -2.07 2.61 -10.48
CA VAL A 101 -0.90 1.88 -10.96
C VAL A 101 -1.36 0.52 -11.48
N PRO A 102 -1.19 0.23 -12.78
CA PRO A 102 -1.57 -1.06 -13.36
C PRO A 102 -0.94 -2.22 -12.60
N LEU A 103 -1.68 -3.31 -12.42
CA LEU A 103 -1.13 -4.52 -11.81
C LEU A 103 0.04 -5.09 -12.61
N ALA A 104 0.08 -4.87 -13.93
CA ALA A 104 1.22 -5.26 -14.76
C ALA A 104 2.55 -4.59 -14.32
N ASP A 105 2.48 -3.40 -13.73
CA ASP A 105 3.66 -2.68 -13.22
C ASP A 105 4.04 -3.13 -11.79
N LEU A 106 3.15 -3.84 -11.09
CA LEU A 106 3.31 -4.24 -9.69
C LEU A 106 3.51 -5.74 -9.49
N ASP A 107 2.90 -6.59 -10.33
CA ASP A 107 3.02 -8.04 -10.30
C ASP A 107 4.31 -8.51 -10.99
N VAL A 108 5.42 -8.00 -10.47
CA VAL A 108 6.78 -8.25 -10.93
C VAL A 108 7.57 -8.97 -9.84
N ASP A 109 8.71 -9.56 -10.21
CA ASP A 109 9.57 -10.19 -9.23
C ASP A 109 10.19 -9.14 -8.28
N PRO A 110 10.16 -9.38 -6.95
CA PRO A 110 10.74 -8.45 -6.00
C PRO A 110 12.26 -8.52 -6.01
N VAL A 111 12.87 -7.41 -5.61
CA VAL A 111 14.29 -7.42 -5.22
C VAL A 111 14.36 -7.62 -3.71
N LEU A 112 15.07 -8.67 -3.32
CA LEU A 112 15.37 -9.00 -1.93
C LEU A 112 16.85 -8.70 -1.67
N GLU A 113 17.11 -7.79 -0.73
CA GLU A 113 18.45 -7.32 -0.40
C GLU A 113 18.80 -7.69 1.05
N ALA A 114 19.91 -8.41 1.23
CA ALA A 114 20.45 -8.66 2.56
C ALA A 114 21.15 -7.39 3.07
N ILE A 115 20.94 -7.06 4.34
CA ILE A 115 21.56 -5.91 5.00
C ILE A 115 22.28 -6.36 6.29
N PRO A 116 23.35 -5.68 6.72
CA PRO A 116 24.05 -6.04 7.96
C PRO A 116 23.19 -5.94 9.23
N GLU A 117 22.13 -5.12 9.22
CA GLU A 117 21.32 -4.80 10.40
C GLU A 117 20.13 -5.75 10.64
N SER A 118 19.91 -6.72 9.74
CA SER A 118 18.81 -7.68 9.85
C SER A 118 19.14 -9.00 9.14
N ASP A 119 18.81 -10.13 9.76
CA ASP A 119 18.84 -11.43 9.10
C ASP A 119 17.70 -11.61 8.09
N ALA A 120 16.65 -10.77 8.19
CA ALA A 120 15.54 -10.73 7.26
C ALA A 120 15.89 -9.90 6.01
N PRO A 121 15.57 -10.36 4.79
CA PRO A 121 15.85 -9.61 3.58
C PRO A 121 14.94 -8.39 3.45
N VAL A 122 15.51 -7.26 3.05
CA VAL A 122 14.74 -6.06 2.70
C VAL A 122 14.07 -6.26 1.35
N ILE A 123 12.76 -6.03 1.29
CA ILE A 123 11.99 -6.10 0.04
C ILE A 123 11.80 -4.71 -0.60
N ARG A 124 11.96 -4.67 -1.92
CA ARG A 124 11.53 -3.55 -2.77
C ARG A 124 10.96 -4.03 -4.11
N LEU A 125 10.05 -3.25 -4.67
CA LEU A 125 9.49 -3.44 -6.01
C LEU A 125 9.92 -2.28 -6.90
N PRO A 126 10.28 -2.50 -8.17
CA PRO A 126 10.51 -1.41 -9.10
C PRO A 126 9.17 -0.69 -9.36
N LEU A 127 9.17 0.64 -9.34
CA LEU A 127 7.96 1.42 -9.61
C LEU A 127 8.32 2.76 -10.24
N LEU A 128 7.81 3.02 -11.46
CA LEU A 128 7.94 4.30 -12.17
C LEU A 128 9.38 4.86 -12.22
N GLY A 129 10.36 3.98 -12.50
CA GLY A 129 11.78 4.35 -12.57
C GLY A 129 12.48 4.51 -11.21
N GLY A 130 11.78 4.23 -10.11
CA GLY A 130 12.32 4.20 -8.75
C GLY A 130 11.98 2.91 -8.03
N TRP A 131 11.88 2.99 -6.70
CA TRP A 131 11.63 1.85 -5.83
C TRP A 131 10.45 2.11 -4.90
N LEU A 132 9.56 1.14 -4.82
CA LEU A 132 8.62 0.97 -3.74
C LEU A 132 9.28 0.13 -2.65
N HIS A 133 9.24 0.59 -1.41
CA HIS A 133 9.86 -0.09 -0.26
C HIS A 133 8.81 -0.64 0.70
N ALA A 134 9.18 -1.62 1.52
CA ALA A 134 8.36 -2.02 2.65
C ALA A 134 8.13 -0.83 3.62
N PRO A 135 6.94 -0.73 4.24
CA PRO A 135 5.90 -1.76 4.32
C PRO A 135 5.06 -1.91 3.03
N THR A 136 4.91 -0.85 2.23
CA THR A 136 4.05 -0.85 1.04
C THR A 136 4.43 -1.94 0.04
N ALA A 137 5.72 -2.13 -0.25
CA ALA A 137 6.19 -3.16 -1.17
C ALA A 137 5.84 -4.59 -0.70
N ALA A 138 5.94 -4.86 0.60
CA ALA A 138 5.60 -6.17 1.16
C ALA A 138 4.10 -6.46 0.99
N VAL A 139 3.24 -5.48 1.27
CA VAL A 139 1.79 -5.61 1.11
C VAL A 139 1.40 -5.80 -0.35
N VAL A 140 1.95 -5.00 -1.27
CA VAL A 140 1.67 -5.12 -2.71
C VAL A 140 2.16 -6.47 -3.25
N TYR A 141 3.36 -6.91 -2.85
CA TYR A 141 3.87 -8.23 -3.23
C TYR A 141 2.94 -9.35 -2.74
N GLN A 142 2.50 -9.30 -1.48
CA GLN A 142 1.58 -10.29 -0.94
C GLN A 142 0.25 -10.30 -1.70
N PHE A 143 -0.32 -9.13 -1.97
CA PHE A 143 -1.54 -9.01 -2.78
C PHE A 143 -1.36 -9.71 -4.13
N CYS A 144 -0.28 -9.44 -4.85
CA CYS A 144 -0.05 -10.04 -6.16
C CYS A 144 0.09 -11.58 -6.07
N GLN A 145 0.83 -12.09 -5.09
CA GLN A 145 0.96 -13.55 -4.93
C GLN A 145 -0.36 -14.21 -4.54
N VAL A 146 -1.11 -13.63 -3.61
CA VAL A 146 -2.34 -14.23 -3.06
C VAL A 146 -3.53 -14.00 -3.99
N ALA A 147 -3.87 -12.73 -4.25
CA ALA A 147 -5.10 -12.37 -4.96
C ALA A 147 -4.97 -12.55 -6.47
N CYS A 148 -3.80 -12.29 -7.07
CA CYS A 148 -3.63 -12.39 -8.53
C CYS A 148 -3.15 -13.77 -8.96
N ARG A 149 -2.28 -14.42 -8.18
CA ARG A 149 -1.66 -15.71 -8.55
C ARG A 149 -2.19 -16.92 -7.79
N GLY A 150 -3.08 -16.73 -6.80
CA GLY A 150 -3.65 -17.83 -6.01
C GLY A 150 -2.64 -18.59 -5.14
N ARG A 151 -1.51 -17.97 -4.80
CA ARG A 151 -0.43 -18.57 -4.01
C ARG A 151 -0.55 -18.19 -2.55
N HIS A 152 -0.26 -19.13 -1.65
CA HIS A 152 -0.12 -18.81 -0.24
C HIS A 152 1.27 -18.19 0.01
N THR A 153 1.32 -16.90 0.31
CA THR A 153 2.57 -16.17 0.54
C THR A 153 2.45 -15.33 1.80
N ARG A 154 3.41 -15.50 2.71
CA ARG A 154 3.55 -14.72 3.95
C ARG A 154 4.60 -13.64 3.76
N VAL A 155 4.46 -12.49 4.43
CA VAL A 155 5.43 -11.38 4.30
C VAL A 155 5.99 -10.86 5.62
N ALA A 156 5.57 -11.43 6.76
CA ALA A 156 6.06 -11.05 8.09
C ALA A 156 7.58 -11.26 8.31
N HIS A 157 8.23 -12.03 7.44
CA HIS A 157 9.67 -12.28 7.47
C HIS A 157 10.49 -11.30 6.61
N LEU A 158 9.83 -10.36 5.93
CA LEU A 158 10.48 -9.39 5.05
C LEU A 158 10.70 -8.07 5.78
N GLU A 159 11.87 -7.46 5.57
CA GLU A 159 12.32 -6.28 6.30
C GLU A 159 12.09 -4.99 5.49
N ALA A 160 11.91 -3.88 6.21
CA ALA A 160 11.89 -2.54 5.64
C ALA A 160 13.31 -1.96 5.59
N PRO A 161 13.65 -1.05 4.65
CA PRO A 161 14.97 -0.45 4.62
C PRO A 161 15.26 0.36 5.89
N VAL A 162 16.53 0.49 6.28
CA VAL A 162 16.96 1.15 7.53
C VAL A 162 16.40 2.58 7.69
N PHE A 163 16.23 3.32 6.58
CA PHE A 163 15.66 4.67 6.63
C PHE A 163 14.19 4.70 7.05
N ALA A 164 13.47 3.59 6.94
CA ALA A 164 12.05 3.44 7.29
C ALA A 164 11.84 2.90 8.71
N TRP A 165 12.90 2.69 9.49
CA TRP A 165 12.82 2.16 10.86
C TRP A 165 12.46 3.21 11.92
N ARG A 166 12.35 4.49 11.55
CA ARG A 166 12.13 5.62 12.48
C ARG A 166 10.73 6.18 12.34
#